data_AF-A0A7X7H6K3-F1
#
_entry.id   AF-A0A7X7H6K3-F1
#
_cell.length_a   1.000
_cell.length_b   1.000
_cell.length_c   1.000
_cell.angle_alpha   90.00
_cell.angle_beta   90.00
_cell.angle_gamma   90.00
#
_symmetry.space_group_name_H-M   'P 1'
#
loop_
_entity.id
_entity.type
_entity.pdbx_description
1 polymer ?
#
loop_
_entity_poly.entity_id
_entity_poly.type
_entity_poly.pdbx_seq_one_letter_code
_entity_poly.pdbx_strand_id
1 'polypeptide(L)'
;MSGKNGRGMEHIIDPSTGDHVAREEMIAVTGASPMVCEVLSTALYVASKDKRSEILARFKGYSASEIYCLTNGNTNIIRVN
;
A
#
# COMPACT_ATOMS: atom_id res chain seq x y z
N MET A 1 -7.68 -1.04 -9.08
CA MET A 1 -6.68 -0.09 -8.53
C MET A 1 -7.01 0.12 -7.06
N SER A 2 -6.07 -0.17 -6.16
CA SER A 2 -6.24 0.14 -4.74
C SER A 2 -6.39 1.65 -4.56
N GLY A 3 -7.08 2.11 -3.52
CA GLY A 3 -7.21 3.55 -3.25
C GLY A 3 -8.29 4.28 -4.04
N LYS A 4 -9.07 3.63 -4.92
CA LYS A 4 -10.28 4.21 -5.55
C LYS A 4 -11.56 3.76 -4.84
N ASN A 5 -12.49 4.69 -4.59
CA ASN A 5 -13.82 4.39 -4.06
C ASN A 5 -14.73 3.81 -5.15
N GLY A 6 -15.97 3.45 -4.82
CA GLY A 6 -16.95 2.91 -5.77
C GLY A 6 -17.31 3.83 -6.95
N ARG A 7 -16.82 5.06 -6.97
CA ARG A 7 -16.97 6.03 -8.07
C ARG A 7 -15.67 6.22 -8.88
N GLY A 8 -14.63 5.44 -8.58
CA GLY A 8 -13.34 5.55 -9.22
C GLY A 8 -12.48 6.72 -8.73
N MET A 9 -12.89 7.42 -7.67
CA MET A 9 -12.13 8.55 -7.10
C MET A 9 -11.16 8.06 -6.03
N GLU A 10 -9.98 8.64 -5.98
CA GLU A 10 -8.99 8.37 -4.95
C GLU A 10 -9.55 8.70 -3.56
N HIS A 11 -9.41 7.81 -2.58
CA HIS A 11 -9.96 8.00 -1.22
C HIS A 11 -8.91 7.96 -0.11
N ILE A 12 -7.64 7.74 -0.46
CA ILE A 12 -6.52 7.81 0.48
C ILE A 12 -5.88 9.20 0.33
N ILE A 13 -5.64 9.85 1.47
CA ILE A 13 -5.13 11.23 1.55
C ILE A 13 -3.72 11.19 2.16
N ASP A 14 -2.79 11.96 1.59
CA ASP A 14 -1.50 12.23 2.22
C ASP A 14 -1.70 13.29 3.31
N PRO A 15 -1.54 12.94 4.60
CA PRO A 15 -1.78 13.89 5.69
C PRO A 15 -0.75 15.03 5.73
N SER A 16 0.39 14.92 5.05
CA SER A 16 1.42 15.97 5.01
C SER A 16 1.09 17.10 4.04
N THR A 17 0.31 16.82 2.99
CA THR A 17 -0.07 17.81 1.97
C THR A 17 -1.57 18.08 1.93
N GLY A 18 -2.39 17.13 2.37
CA GLY A 18 -3.85 17.15 2.23
C GLY A 18 -4.35 16.65 0.87
N ASP A 19 -3.45 16.25 -0.03
CA ASP A 19 -3.79 15.79 -1.37
C ASP A 19 -4.19 14.32 -1.41
N HIS A 20 -4.93 13.95 -2.45
CA HIS A 20 -5.25 12.55 -2.74
C HIS A 20 -4.04 11.78 -3.27
N VAL A 21 -3.86 10.54 -2.80
CA VAL A 21 -2.79 9.64 -3.24
C VAL A 21 -3.30 8.69 -4.32
N ALA A 22 -2.83 8.91 -5.54
CA ALA A 22 -3.03 8.00 -6.68
C ALA A 22 -1.73 7.23 -6.96
N ARG A 23 -1.74 5.90 -6.84
CA ARG A 23 -0.63 5.03 -7.26
C ARG A 23 -1.15 3.85 -8.07
N GLU A 24 -0.30 3.32 -8.93
CA GLU A 24 -0.65 2.17 -9.77
C GLU A 24 -0.61 0.86 -8.98
N GLU A 25 0.26 0.76 -7.96
CA GLU A 25 0.31 -0.41 -7.10
C GLU A 25 -0.85 -0.53 -6.11
N MET A 26 -1.14 -1.77 -5.73
CA MET A 26 -1.77 -2.11 -4.46
C MET A 26 -0.70 -2.49 -3.45
N ILE A 27 -0.88 -2.08 -2.19
CA ILE A 27 -0.10 -2.59 -1.07
C ILE A 27 -0.90 -3.67 -0.36
N ALA A 28 -0.36 -4.89 -0.33
CA ALA A 28 -0.90 -5.99 0.45
C ALA A 28 -0.03 -6.21 1.69
N VAL A 29 -0.67 -6.32 2.86
CA VAL A 29 0.01 -6.59 4.13
C VAL A 29 -0.55 -7.88 4.73
N THR A 30 0.34 -8.76 5.19
CA THR A 30 0.01 -10.01 5.88
C THR A 30 0.62 -10.02 7.27
N GLY A 31 -0.11 -10.52 8.25
CA GLY A 31 0.36 -10.63 9.63
C GLY A 31 -0.74 -11.16 10.55
N ALA A 32 -0.47 -11.18 11.86
CA ALA A 32 -1.34 -11.82 12.84
C ALA A 32 -2.62 -11.03 13.18
N SER A 33 -2.62 -9.71 13.00
CA SER A 33 -3.77 -8.85 13.31
C SER A 33 -4.33 -8.19 12.05
N PRO A 34 -5.60 -8.45 11.68
CA PRO A 34 -6.22 -7.81 10.52
C PRO A 34 -6.30 -6.29 10.69
N MET A 35 -6.48 -5.80 11.92
CA MET A 35 -6.48 -4.36 12.20
C MET A 35 -5.12 -3.73 11.91
N VAL A 36 -4.02 -4.39 12.31
CA VAL A 36 -2.67 -3.89 12.01
C VAL A 36 -2.39 -3.96 10.51
N CYS A 37 -2.81 -5.02 9.84
CA CYS A 37 -2.66 -5.13 8.38
C CYS A 37 -3.36 -3.97 7.65
N GLU A 38 -4.57 -3.60 8.06
CA GLU A 38 -5.35 -2.52 7.44
C GLU A 38 -4.72 -1.14 7.65
N VAL A 39 -4.27 -0.86 8.87
CA VAL A 39 -3.59 0.41 9.17
C VAL A 39 -2.25 0.48 8.42
N LEU A 40 -1.49 -0.62 8.42
CA LEU A 40 -0.16 -0.66 7.82
C LEU A 40 -0.22 -0.62 6.28
N SER A 41 -1.21 -1.26 5.64
CA SER A 41 -1.37 -1.21 4.19
C SER A 41 -1.62 0.22 3.71
N THR A 42 -2.46 0.97 4.42
CA THR A 42 -2.77 2.37 4.12
C THR A 42 -1.54 3.27 4.37
N ALA A 43 -0.87 3.11 5.50
CA ALA A 43 0.34 3.87 5.83
C ALA A 43 1.45 3.67 4.78
N LEU A 44 1.69 2.42 4.36
CA LEU A 44 2.68 2.10 3.34
C LEU A 44 2.28 2.57 1.94
N TYR A 45 0.99 2.59 1.62
CA TYR A 45 0.49 3.12 0.35
C TYR A 45 0.75 4.63 0.22
N VAL A 46 0.54 5.38 1.30
CA VAL A 46 0.85 6.83 1.34
C VAL A 46 2.36 7.06 1.26
N ALA A 47 3.15 6.33 2.05
CA ALA A 47 4.59 6.50 2.14
C ALA A 47 5.31 6.42 0.78
N SER A 48 6.37 7.22 0.65
CA SER A 48 7.31 7.12 -0.47
C SER A 48 8.00 5.75 -0.47
N LYS A 49 8.38 5.25 -1.65
CA LYS A 49 8.91 3.90 -1.82
C LYS A 49 10.15 3.62 -0.95
N ASP A 50 11.02 4.61 -0.80
CA ASP A 50 12.24 4.55 0.01
C ASP A 50 11.97 4.47 1.52
N LYS A 51 10.77 4.83 1.97
CA LYS A 51 10.36 4.79 3.39
C LYS A 51 9.57 3.55 3.79
N ARG A 52 9.05 2.79 2.82
CA ARG A 52 8.20 1.62 3.09
C ARG A 52 8.90 0.55 3.91
N SER A 53 10.15 0.26 3.58
CA SER A 53 10.99 -0.70 4.30
C SER A 53 11.27 -0.28 5.74
N GLU A 54 11.63 0.99 5.94
CA GLU A 54 11.88 1.60 7.25
C GLU A 54 10.65 1.51 8.15
N ILE A 55 9.45 1.77 7.59
CA ILE A 55 8.18 1.65 8.32
C ILE A 55 7.90 0.18 8.66
N LEU A 56 7.99 -0.73 7.67
CA LEU A 56 7.68 -2.15 7.86
C LEU A 56 8.59 -2.81 8.90
N ALA A 57 9.87 -2.44 8.97
CA ALA A 57 10.83 -2.97 9.92
C ALA A 57 10.43 -2.79 11.40
N ARG A 58 9.53 -1.83 11.70
CA ARG A 58 9.01 -1.58 13.05
C ARG A 58 7.91 -2.57 13.46
N PHE A 59 7.35 -3.32 12.52
CA PHE A 59 6.23 -4.25 12.73
C PHE A 59 6.70 -5.71 12.56
N LYS A 60 7.30 -6.27 13.61
CA LYS A 60 7.79 -7.67 13.60
C LYS A 60 6.65 -8.65 13.33
N GLY A 61 6.91 -9.64 12.47
CA GLY A 61 5.91 -10.65 12.09
C GLY A 61 4.92 -10.21 11.00
N TYR A 62 5.10 -9.02 10.44
CA TYR A 62 4.34 -8.53 9.29
C TYR A 62 5.19 -8.59 8.02
N SER A 63 4.55 -8.68 6.87
CA SER A 63 5.18 -8.62 5.55
C SER A 63 4.30 -7.82 4.60
N ALA A 64 4.92 -7.14 3.65
CA ALA A 64 4.20 -6.36 2.65
C ALA A 64 4.70 -6.64 1.24
N SER A 65 3.79 -6.53 0.26
CA SER A 65 4.09 -6.63 -1.17
C SER A 65 3.42 -5.51 -1.95
N GLU A 66 4.13 -4.98 -2.95
CA GLU A 66 3.58 -4.14 -4.00
C GLU A 66 3.02 -5.06 -5.10
N ILE A 67 1.76 -4.87 -5.47
CA ILE A 67 1.07 -5.65 -6.50
C ILE A 67 0.69 -4.72 -7.64
N TYR A 68 1.21 -5.01 -8.84
CA TYR A 68 0.98 -4.25 -10.06
C TYR A 68 0.15 -5.07 -11.05
N CYS A 69 -0.94 -4.49 -11.56
CA CYS A 69 -1.65 -5.04 -12.71
C CYS A 69 -0.99 -4.52 -13.99
N LEU A 70 -0.46 -5.42 -14.81
CA LEU A 70 0.11 -5.10 -16.11
C LEU A 70 -1.00 -5.04 -17.17
N THR A 71 -0.79 -4.26 -18.23
CA THR A 71 -1.77 -4.07 -19.31
C THR A 71 -2.10 -5.36 -20.08
N ASN A 72 -1.23 -6.37 -20.01
CA ASN A 72 -1.44 -7.70 -20.59
C ASN A 72 -2.27 -8.64 -19.70
N GLY A 73 -2.83 -8.15 -18.59
CA GLY A 73 -3.62 -8.94 -17.64
C GLY A 73 -2.78 -9.73 -16.62
N ASN A 74 -1.45 -9.68 -16.70
CA ASN A 74 -0.58 -10.32 -15.71
C ASN A 74 -0.40 -9.44 -14.46
N THR A 75 0.06 -10.07 -13.39
CA THR A 75 0.38 -9.39 -12.13
C THR A 75 1.89 -9.46 -11.86
N ASN A 76 2.49 -8.33 -11.51
CA ASN A 76 3.84 -8.29 -10.97
C ASN A 76 3.77 -8.05 -9.46
N ILE A 77 4.49 -8.86 -8.67
CA ILE A 77 4.49 -8.79 -7.21
C ILE A 77 5.92 -8.57 -6.74
N ILE A 78 6.14 -7.47 -6.02
CA ILE A 78 7.44 -7.08 -5.48
C ILE A 78 7.35 -7.05 -3.97
N ARG A 79 8.24 -7.78 -3.27
CA ARG A 79 8.27 -7.76 -1.81
C ARG A 79 8.90 -6.45 -1.32
N VAL A 80 8.29 -5.83 -0.31
CA VAL A 80 8.89 -4.71 0.41
C VAL A 80 9.90 -5.28 1.40
N ASN A 81 11.17 -4.89 1.26
CA ASN A 81 12.30 -5.37 2.08
C ASN A 81 12.83 -4.26 2.96
#